data_AF-A0A529JXY9-F1
#
_entry.id   AF-A0A529JXY9-F1
#
_cell.length_a   1.000
_cell.length_b   1.000
_cell.length_c   1.000
_cell.angle_alpha   90.00
_cell.angle_beta   90.00
_cell.angle_gamma   90.00
#
_symmetry.space_group_name_H-M   'P 1'
#
loop_
_entity.id
_entity.type
_entity.pdbx_description
1 polymer ?
#
loop_
_entity_poly.entity_id
_entity_poly.type
_entity_poly.pdbx_seq_one_letter_code
_entity_poly.pdbx_strand_id
1 'polypeptide(L)'
;MMKSSPSEPVDLIQRPSRFQRQRAQSLNQHCFCISLDASELERAFGANPETRDVYSLMLKKQPHMFAALPVFVSRHHLDRMAAIVQAVQAVVALPAYRDLV
;
A
#
# COMPACT_ATOMS: atom_id res chain seq x y z
N MET A 1 14.47 44.70 -9.54
CA MET A 1 14.77 44.31 -8.14
C MET A 1 13.66 43.38 -7.64
N MET A 2 13.66 42.12 -8.09
CA MET A 2 12.68 41.11 -7.66
C MET A 2 13.35 40.23 -6.60
N LYS A 3 13.08 40.49 -5.32
CA LYS A 3 13.58 39.65 -4.24
C LYS A 3 12.68 38.42 -4.10
N SER A 4 13.23 37.30 -4.54
CA SER A 4 13.08 35.92 -4.08
C SER A 4 12.00 35.64 -3.03
N SER A 5 11.06 34.75 -3.40
CA SER A 5 10.29 33.94 -2.45
C SER A 5 11.22 33.16 -1.53
N PRO A 6 10.99 33.14 -0.21
CA PRO A 6 11.49 32.06 0.62
C PRO A 6 10.55 30.86 0.42
N SER A 7 11.03 29.86 -0.31
CA SER A 7 10.52 28.50 -0.23
C SER A 7 10.96 27.95 1.14
N GLU A 8 10.13 28.15 2.15
CA GLU A 8 10.27 27.46 3.43
C GLU A 8 9.82 26.01 3.32
N PRO A 9 10.40 25.13 4.17
CA PRO A 9 10.95 23.86 3.74
C PRO A 9 9.90 22.77 3.60
N VAL A 10 10.19 21.83 2.70
CA VAL A 10 9.57 20.50 2.66
C VAL A 10 9.57 19.96 4.09
N ASP A 11 8.37 19.91 4.67
CA ASP A 11 8.12 19.56 6.05
C ASP A 11 8.85 18.24 6.36
N LEU A 12 9.85 18.35 7.21
CA LEU A 12 10.69 17.27 7.70
C LEU A 12 9.76 16.15 8.16
N ILE A 13 9.80 15.02 7.46
CA ILE A 13 9.53 13.66 7.93
C ILE A 13 9.02 13.69 9.37
N GLN A 14 7.71 13.91 9.55
CA GLN A 14 7.10 13.81 10.87
C GLN A 14 7.40 12.38 11.34
N ARG A 15 8.35 12.22 12.27
CA ARG A 15 8.73 10.91 12.80
C ARG A 15 7.48 10.32 13.43
N PRO A 16 6.83 9.33 12.80
CA PRO A 16 5.50 8.99 13.25
C PRO A 16 5.62 8.21 14.56
N SER A 17 4.64 8.39 15.45
CA SER A 17 4.75 7.93 16.83
C SER A 17 5.08 6.44 16.90
N ARG A 18 6.12 6.07 17.67
CA ARG A 18 6.49 4.67 17.90
C ARG A 18 5.31 3.84 18.44
N PHE A 19 4.43 4.49 19.21
CA PHE A 19 3.22 3.91 19.79
C PHE A 19 2.23 3.40 18.75
N GLN A 20 1.97 4.14 17.67
CA GLN A 20 1.04 3.71 16.62
C GLN A 20 1.54 2.44 15.91
N ARG A 21 2.85 2.35 15.64
CA ARG A 21 3.45 1.13 15.07
C ARG A 21 3.27 -0.07 16.00
N GLN A 22 3.61 0.11 17.27
CA GLN A 22 3.56 -0.96 18.27
C GLN A 22 2.14 -1.48 18.46
N ARG A 23 1.14 -0.59 18.44
CA ARG A 23 -0.27 -1.00 18.53
C ARG A 23 -0.71 -1.85 17.34
N ALA A 24 -0.39 -1.44 16.11
CA ALA A 24 -0.72 -2.25 14.93
C ALA A 24 0.00 -3.61 14.96
N GLN A 25 1.27 -3.64 15.37
CA GLN A 25 2.03 -4.87 15.52
C GLN A 25 1.44 -5.80 16.59
N SER A 26 1.02 -5.25 17.73
CA SER A 26 0.34 -6.01 18.78
C SER A 26 -0.97 -6.59 18.26
N LEU A 27 -1.80 -5.81 17.56
CA LEU A 27 -3.05 -6.32 16.98
C LEU A 27 -2.79 -7.46 15.98
N ASN A 28 -1.76 -7.34 15.12
CA ASN A 28 -1.39 -8.40 14.16
C ASN A 28 -0.86 -9.69 14.82
N GLN A 29 -0.59 -9.70 16.12
CA GLN A 29 -0.19 -10.90 16.87
C GLN A 29 -1.38 -11.63 17.51
N HIS A 30 -2.57 -11.03 17.51
CA HIS A 30 -3.77 -11.66 18.07
C HIS A 30 -4.49 -12.49 17.01
N CYS A 31 -5.12 -13.58 17.45
CA CYS A 31 -6.03 -14.35 16.62
C CYS A 31 -7.41 -13.69 16.64
N PHE A 32 -7.96 -13.40 15.46
CA PHE A 32 -9.34 -12.95 15.31
C PHE A 32 -10.16 -14.11 14.73
N CYS A 33 -11.32 -14.40 15.32
CA CYS A 33 -12.23 -15.45 14.84
C CYS A 33 -13.01 -15.02 13.58
N ILE A 34 -12.45 -14.10 12.80
CA ILE A 34 -12.98 -13.62 11.53
C ILE A 34 -11.92 -13.85 10.46
N SER A 35 -12.31 -14.52 9.39
CA SER A 35 -11.48 -14.75 8.22
C SER A 35 -12.19 -14.27 6.97
N LEU A 36 -11.41 -14.02 5.93
CA LEU A 36 -11.95 -13.75 4.61
C LEU A 36 -12.54 -15.05 4.02
N ASP A 37 -13.80 -15.00 3.59
CA ASP A 37 -14.40 -16.09 2.82
C ASP A 37 -13.98 -15.96 1.34
N ALA A 38 -13.07 -16.84 0.91
CA ALA A 38 -12.55 -16.82 -0.45
C ALA A 38 -13.62 -17.12 -1.51
N SER A 39 -14.60 -17.97 -1.18
CA SER A 39 -15.67 -18.35 -2.12
C SER A 39 -16.66 -17.21 -2.33
N GLU A 40 -16.98 -16.49 -1.25
CA GLU A 40 -17.79 -15.28 -1.31
C GLU A 40 -17.08 -14.15 -2.05
N LEU A 41 -15.76 -14.02 -1.86
CA LEU A 41 -14.96 -13.04 -2.59
C LEU A 41 -14.95 -13.36 -4.09
N GLU A 42 -14.70 -14.62 -4.48
CA GLU A 42 -14.78 -15.05 -5.87
C GLU A 42 -16.15 -14.78 -6.48
N ARG A 43 -17.23 -15.12 -5.75
CA ARG A 43 -18.61 -14.86 -6.17
C ARG A 43 -18.86 -13.37 -6.37
N ALA A 44 -18.36 -12.51 -5.49
CA ALA A 44 -18.51 -11.06 -5.59
C ALA A 44 -17.83 -10.50 -6.86
N PHE A 45 -16.64 -10.99 -7.21
CA PHE A 45 -15.99 -10.65 -8.50
C PHE A 45 -16.75 -11.22 -9.71
N GLY A 46 -17.32 -12.41 -9.58
CA GLY A 46 -18.11 -13.09 -10.62
C GLY A 46 -19.48 -12.47 -10.90
N ALA A 47 -20.01 -11.66 -9.98
CA ALA A 47 -21.32 -11.05 -10.09
C ALA A 47 -21.42 -10.00 -11.21
N ASN A 48 -20.31 -9.31 -11.51
CA ASN A 48 -20.23 -8.42 -12.66
C ASN A 48 -19.56 -9.17 -13.84
N PRO A 49 -20.25 -9.29 -15.01
CA PRO A 49 -19.69 -9.94 -16.19
C PRO A 49 -18.33 -9.38 -16.64
N GLU A 50 -18.09 -8.08 -16.48
CA GLU A 50 -16.83 -7.42 -16.87
C GLU A 50 -15.65 -7.82 -15.97
N THR A 51 -15.93 -8.25 -14.72
CA THR A 51 -14.90 -8.61 -13.74
C THR A 51 -14.83 -10.10 -13.45
N ARG A 52 -15.61 -10.93 -14.17
CA ARG A 52 -15.77 -12.36 -13.87
C ARG A 52 -14.44 -13.11 -13.77
N ASP A 53 -13.52 -12.82 -14.68
CA ASP A 53 -12.23 -13.54 -14.72
C ASP A 53 -11.14 -12.84 -13.90
N VAL A 54 -11.40 -11.64 -13.36
CA VAL A 54 -10.41 -10.81 -12.67
C VAL A 54 -9.86 -11.50 -11.44
N TYR A 55 -10.72 -12.15 -10.64
CA TYR A 55 -10.30 -12.85 -9.42
C TYR A 55 -9.26 -13.93 -9.73
N SER A 56 -9.56 -14.80 -10.70
CA SER A 56 -8.66 -15.89 -11.12
C SER A 56 -7.33 -15.35 -11.68
N LEU A 57 -7.39 -14.28 -12.50
CA LEU A 57 -6.22 -13.66 -13.09
C LEU A 57 -5.33 -12.99 -12.04
N MET A 58 -5.93 -12.32 -11.06
CA MET A 58 -5.23 -11.71 -9.93
C MET A 58 -4.50 -12.78 -9.12
N LEU A 59 -5.17 -13.87 -8.72
CA LEU A 59 -4.54 -14.92 -7.93
C LEU A 59 -3.45 -15.68 -8.69
N LYS A 60 -3.57 -15.82 -10.02
CA LYS A 60 -2.51 -16.41 -10.85
C LYS A 60 -1.23 -15.57 -10.84
N LYS A 61 -1.36 -14.24 -10.85
CA LYS A 61 -0.20 -13.32 -10.83
C LYS A 61 0.30 -13.04 -9.42
N GLN A 62 -0.60 -12.99 -8.45
CA GLN A 62 -0.34 -12.62 -7.06
C GLN A 62 -1.11 -13.56 -6.11
N PRO A 63 -0.55 -14.75 -5.81
CA PRO A 63 -1.21 -15.75 -4.97
C PRO A 63 -1.57 -15.27 -3.54
N HIS A 64 -0.92 -14.20 -3.08
CA HIS A 64 -1.11 -13.62 -1.74
C HIS A 64 -1.77 -12.24 -1.77
N MET A 65 -2.57 -11.95 -2.81
CA MET A 65 -3.24 -10.66 -2.97
C MET A 65 -4.18 -10.31 -1.81
N PHE A 66 -4.86 -11.32 -1.24
CA PHE A 66 -5.79 -11.15 -0.14
C PHE A 66 -5.25 -11.84 1.12
N ALA A 67 -5.25 -11.13 2.24
CA ALA A 67 -4.95 -11.72 3.53
C ALA A 67 -6.14 -12.55 4.01
N ALA A 68 -5.89 -13.78 4.45
CA ALA A 68 -6.93 -14.64 5.03
C ALA A 68 -7.44 -14.13 6.39
N LEU A 69 -6.62 -13.33 7.08
CA LEU A 69 -6.88 -12.77 8.41
C LEU A 69 -6.76 -11.24 8.38
N PRO A 70 -7.39 -10.53 9.33
CA PRO A 70 -7.24 -9.09 9.47
C PRO A 70 -5.76 -8.68 9.63
N VAL A 71 -5.34 -7.70 8.84
CA VAL A 71 -4.01 -7.08 8.94
C VAL A 71 -4.18 -5.60 9.26
N PHE A 72 -3.64 -5.19 10.40
CA PHE A 72 -3.67 -3.82 10.91
C PHE A 72 -2.43 -3.07 10.44
N VAL A 73 -2.67 -1.90 9.82
CA VAL A 73 -1.64 -1.02 9.31
C VAL A 73 -1.80 0.34 9.98
N SER A 74 -0.77 0.82 10.67
CA SER A 74 -0.80 2.13 11.31
C SER A 74 -0.56 3.25 10.29
N ARG A 75 -0.94 4.49 10.63
CA ARG A 75 -0.66 5.65 9.78
C ARG A 75 0.83 5.77 9.42
N HIS A 76 1.70 5.52 10.42
CA HIS A 76 3.13 5.40 10.22
C HIS A 76 3.50 4.44 9.06
N HIS A 77 2.90 3.24 9.04
CA HIS A 77 3.21 2.25 8.00
C HIS A 77 2.76 2.76 6.63
N LEU A 78 1.58 3.37 6.54
CA LEU A 78 1.07 3.96 5.30
C LEU A 78 1.98 5.08 4.77
N ASP A 79 2.42 6.00 5.64
CA ASP A 79 3.29 7.10 5.24
C ASP A 79 4.65 6.56 4.72
N ARG A 80 5.18 5.51 5.34
CA ARG A 80 6.40 4.84 4.84
C ARG A 80 6.19 4.13 3.52
N MET A 81 5.08 3.43 3.34
CA MET A 81 4.75 2.79 2.06
C MET A 81 4.65 3.84 0.95
N ALA A 82 3.98 4.97 1.22
CA ALA A 82 3.87 6.08 0.29
C ALA A 82 5.24 6.68 -0.06
N ALA A 83 6.10 6.91 0.92
CA ALA A 83 7.45 7.44 0.69
C ALA A 83 8.31 6.50 -0.18
N ILE A 84 8.20 5.18 0.02
CA ILE A 84 8.88 4.19 -0.82
C ILE A 84 8.35 4.25 -2.25
N VAL A 85 7.04 4.27 -2.44
CA VAL A 85 6.41 4.37 -3.76
C VAL A 85 6.85 5.65 -4.47
N GLN A 86 6.86 6.78 -3.78
CA GLN A 86 7.31 8.06 -4.33
C GLN A 86 8.79 8.02 -4.74
N ALA A 87 9.65 7.42 -3.93
CA ALA A 87 11.06 7.26 -4.27
C ALA A 87 11.26 6.41 -5.52
N VAL A 88 10.53 5.28 -5.63
CA VAL A 88 10.56 4.43 -6.83
C VAL A 88 10.05 5.23 -8.04
N GLN A 89 8.92 5.93 -7.90
CA GLN A 89 8.34 6.76 -8.96
C GLN A 89 9.31 7.82 -9.46
N ALA A 90 10.06 8.47 -8.55
CA ALA A 90 11.08 9.45 -8.91
C ALA A 90 12.20 8.84 -9.75
N VAL A 91 12.68 7.65 -9.39
CA VAL A 91 13.75 6.94 -10.13
C VAL A 91 13.27 6.48 -11.50
N VAL A 92 12.09 5.85 -11.60
CA VAL A 92 11.56 5.36 -12.89
C VAL A 92 11.15 6.49 -13.84
N ALA A 93 11.04 7.73 -13.33
CA ALA A 93 10.82 8.92 -14.15
C ALA A 93 12.12 9.46 -14.79
N LEU A 94 13.30 9.07 -14.31
CA LEU A 94 14.57 9.54 -14.84
C LEU A 94 14.78 9.00 -16.27
N PRO A 95 15.18 9.85 -17.24
CA PRO A 95 15.45 9.41 -18.60
C PRO A 95 16.48 8.27 -18.66
N ALA A 96 17.57 8.39 -17.90
CA ALA A 96 18.62 7.38 -17.84
C ALA A 96 18.11 5.99 -17.37
N TYR A 97 17.05 5.93 -16.56
CA TYR A 97 16.43 4.67 -16.18
C TYR A 97 15.54 4.12 -17.31
N ARG A 98 14.79 5.00 -18.00
CA ARG A 98 13.87 4.62 -19.08
C ARG A 98 14.58 4.14 -20.33
N ASP A 99 15.75 4.70 -20.63
CA ASP A 99 16.52 4.31 -21.82
C ASP A 99 17.19 2.92 -21.65
N LEU A 100 17.21 2.36 -20.43
CA LEU A 100 17.77 1.04 -20.12
C LEU A 100 16.75 -0.11 -20.20
N VAL A 101 15.44 0.18 -20.28
CA VAL A 101 14.34 -0.80 -20.25
C VAL A 101 13.56 -0.75 -21.55
#